data_AF-A0A932LJG3-F1
#
_entry.id   AF-A0A932LJG3-F1
#
_cell.length_a   1.000
_cell.length_b   1.000
_cell.length_c   1.000
_cell.angle_alpha   90.00
_cell.angle_beta   90.00
_cell.angle_gamma   90.00
#
_symmetry.space_group_name_H-M   'P 1'
#
loop_
_entity.id
_entity.type
_entity.pdbx_description
1 polymer ?
#
loop_
_entity_poly.entity_id
_entity_poly.type
_entity_poly.pdbx_seq_one_letter_code
_entity_poly.pdbx_strand_id
1 'polypeptide(L)'
;MSKAYWLTGLLVLFGLSGLAVLRVQAIEDNPKAEKPKASKDRFFEMRTYIAAPGKLDALNARFRNHTNKLFVKHGMELIGYWTPAEGSASENTLIYILAYPDKDAREKSWKAFQADPEWQRVRTETEANGKLVEKVEQVFLKPTDYSPIK
;
A
#
# COMPACT_ATOMS: atom_id res chain seq x y z
N MET A 1 -1.75 63.05 55.92
CA MET A 1 -0.81 64.19 55.82
C MET A 1 0.50 63.59 55.30
N SER A 2 1.04 63.84 54.11
CA SER A 2 1.16 65.02 53.28
C SER A 2 1.28 64.59 51.80
N LYS A 3 0.80 65.46 50.90
CA LYS A 3 0.83 65.31 49.43
C LYS A 3 2.14 65.87 48.86
N ALA A 4 2.61 65.34 47.74
CA ALA A 4 3.54 66.02 46.84
C ALA A 4 3.03 65.94 45.39
N TYR A 5 3.19 67.04 44.67
CA TYR A 5 2.45 67.46 43.49
C TYR A 5 3.33 67.41 42.22
N TRP A 6 2.78 66.82 41.13
CA TRP A 6 2.82 67.12 39.67
C TRP A 6 4.08 67.64 38.95
N LEU A 7 4.34 67.08 37.75
CA LEU A 7 4.33 67.84 36.48
C LEU A 7 4.08 66.91 35.25
N THR A 8 2.89 67.09 34.69
CA THR A 8 2.44 67.08 33.28
C THR A 8 3.22 66.35 32.18
N GLY A 9 2.49 65.55 31.41
CA GLY A 9 2.83 65.19 30.03
C GLY A 9 1.69 64.41 29.36
N LEU A 10 0.60 65.11 29.01
CA LEU A 10 -0.53 64.55 28.26
C LEU A 10 -0.25 64.71 26.75
N LEU A 11 -0.27 63.60 26.00
CA LEU A 11 -0.51 63.60 24.56
C LEU A 11 -1.47 62.46 24.24
N VAL A 12 -2.73 62.83 24.02
CA VAL A 12 -3.82 61.96 23.60
C VAL A 12 -3.86 61.96 22.08
N LEU A 13 -3.85 60.78 21.46
CA LEU A 13 -4.38 60.57 20.12
C LEU A 13 -5.26 59.32 20.12
N PHE A 14 -6.46 59.48 19.54
CA PHE A 14 -7.62 58.60 19.56
C PHE A 14 -7.52 57.38 18.63
N GLY A 15 -8.28 56.32 18.95
CA GLY A 15 -8.78 55.32 17.99
C GLY A 15 -9.06 53.96 18.64
N LEU A 16 -10.27 53.71 19.17
CA LEU A 16 -11.37 52.98 18.50
C LEU A 16 -10.98 51.54 18.10
N SER A 17 -11.35 50.49 18.84
CA SER A 17 -12.66 49.80 18.89
C SER A 17 -12.58 48.42 18.21
N GLY A 18 -13.16 47.38 18.83
CA GLY A 18 -13.62 46.19 18.09
C GLY A 18 -13.40 44.84 18.75
N LEU A 19 -14.46 44.28 19.34
CA LEU A 19 -14.58 42.90 19.82
C LEU A 19 -14.22 41.88 18.71
N ALA A 20 -13.40 40.89 19.04
CA ALA A 20 -13.13 39.75 18.18
C ALA A 20 -14.26 38.70 18.28
N VAL A 21 -15.02 38.55 17.19
CA VAL A 21 -15.94 37.43 16.99
C VAL A 21 -15.14 36.24 16.48
N LEU A 22 -14.99 35.19 17.29
CA LEU A 22 -14.44 33.91 16.83
C LEU A 22 -15.45 33.26 15.87
N ARG A 23 -15.13 33.24 14.57
CA ARG A 23 -15.72 32.28 13.63
C ARG A 23 -14.95 30.96 13.74
N VAL A 24 -15.65 29.91 14.11
CA VAL A 24 -15.21 28.52 13.88
C VAL A 24 -15.41 28.25 12.39
N GLN A 25 -14.32 28.16 11.62
CA GLN A 25 -14.38 27.71 10.24
C GLN A 25 -14.39 26.18 10.21
N ALA A 26 -15.40 25.67 9.52
CA ALA A 26 -15.63 24.27 9.27
C ALA A 26 -14.56 23.67 8.36
N ILE A 27 -14.39 22.37 8.57
CA ILE A 27 -13.63 21.38 7.81
C ILE A 27 -13.96 21.50 6.32
N GLU A 28 -12.98 21.78 5.47
CA GLU A 28 -13.01 21.43 4.04
C GLU A 28 -11.61 21.55 3.44
N ASP A 29 -10.74 20.59 3.75
CA ASP A 29 -9.55 20.28 2.96
C ASP A 29 -9.18 18.81 3.20
N ASN A 30 -9.98 17.91 2.62
CA ASN A 30 -9.55 16.53 2.40
C ASN A 30 -8.99 16.47 0.97
N PRO A 31 -7.67 16.59 0.76
CA PRO A 31 -7.14 16.36 -0.57
C PRO A 31 -7.42 14.89 -0.87
N LYS A 32 -8.27 14.63 -1.87
CA LYS A 32 -8.39 13.30 -2.48
C LYS A 32 -6.98 12.77 -2.64
N ALA A 33 -6.64 11.70 -1.92
CA ALA A 33 -5.35 11.05 -2.05
C ALA A 33 -5.08 10.82 -3.53
N GLU A 34 -4.16 11.61 -4.10
CA GLU A 34 -3.80 11.47 -5.51
C GLU A 34 -3.20 10.08 -5.65
N LYS A 35 -3.79 9.27 -6.54
CA LYS A 35 -3.16 8.02 -6.95
C LYS A 35 -1.75 8.36 -7.45
N PRO A 36 -0.70 7.64 -7.03
CA PRO A 36 0.66 7.92 -7.47
C PRO A 36 0.69 8.02 -9.00
N LYS A 37 1.26 9.11 -9.53
CA LYS A 37 1.54 9.22 -10.97
C LYS A 37 2.32 7.98 -11.38
N ALA A 38 1.74 7.21 -12.30
CA ALA A 38 2.39 6.09 -12.97
C ALA A 38 3.79 6.50 -13.44
N SER A 39 4.83 5.95 -12.80
CA SER A 39 6.19 6.05 -13.29
C SER A 39 6.22 5.44 -14.69
N LYS A 40 6.92 6.06 -15.65
CA LYS A 40 6.99 5.52 -17.02
C LYS A 40 7.72 4.17 -17.11
N ASP A 41 8.26 3.68 -16.01
CA ASP A 41 9.26 2.61 -15.96
C ASP A 41 8.98 1.54 -14.88
N ARG A 42 7.73 1.33 -14.44
CA ARG A 42 7.49 0.29 -13.42
C ARG A 42 7.86 -1.08 -13.96
N PHE A 43 8.29 -1.92 -13.03
CA PHE A 43 8.65 -3.31 -13.29
C PHE A 43 7.53 -4.21 -12.80
N PHE A 44 7.06 -5.12 -13.65
CA PHE A 44 5.97 -6.03 -13.34
C PHE A 44 6.48 -7.47 -13.29
N GLU A 45 5.85 -8.27 -12.44
CA GLU A 45 6.13 -9.70 -12.29
C GLU A 45 4.81 -10.46 -12.31
N MET A 46 4.62 -11.29 -13.33
CA MET A 46 3.54 -12.25 -13.38
C MET A 46 4.02 -13.58 -12.80
N ARG A 47 3.21 -14.15 -11.91
CA ARG A 47 3.48 -15.45 -11.29
C ARG A 47 2.29 -16.35 -11.50
N THR A 48 2.56 -17.56 -11.99
CA THR A 48 1.58 -18.63 -12.14
C THR A 48 1.93 -19.73 -11.17
N TYR A 49 1.07 -19.95 -10.19
CA TYR A 49 1.23 -20.96 -9.15
C TYR A 49 0.33 -22.14 -9.49
N ILE A 50 0.94 -23.32 -9.64
CA ILE A 50 0.22 -24.58 -9.76
C ILE A 50 0.11 -25.16 -8.35
N ALA A 51 -1.09 -25.17 -7.80
CA ALA A 51 -1.40 -25.73 -6.50
C ALA A 51 -1.26 -27.25 -6.54
N ALA A 52 -0.89 -27.84 -5.40
CA ALA A 52 -0.97 -29.28 -5.23
C ALA A 52 -2.44 -29.76 -5.35
N PRO A 53 -2.69 -31.04 -5.72
CA PRO A 53 -4.04 -31.58 -5.88
C PRO A 53 -4.96 -31.25 -4.69
N GLY A 54 -6.10 -30.60 -4.99
CA GLY A 54 -7.10 -30.20 -3.98
C GLY A 54 -6.67 -29.07 -3.04
N LYS A 55 -5.56 -28.36 -3.30
CA LYS A 55 -5.03 -27.31 -2.41
C LYS A 55 -5.28 -25.88 -2.91
N LEU A 56 -5.97 -25.69 -4.05
CA LEU A 56 -6.20 -24.35 -4.60
C LEU A 56 -6.96 -23.44 -3.64
N ASP A 57 -7.99 -23.94 -2.96
CA ASP A 57 -8.76 -23.14 -1.98
C ASP A 57 -7.91 -22.72 -0.78
N ALA A 58 -7.09 -23.64 -0.25
CA ALA A 58 -6.17 -23.33 0.84
C ALA A 58 -5.10 -22.31 0.42
N LEU A 59 -4.61 -22.42 -0.82
CA LEU A 59 -3.69 -21.44 -1.40
C LEU A 59 -4.35 -20.06 -1.51
N ASN A 60 -5.56 -19.99 -2.06
CA ASN A 60 -6.34 -18.76 -2.17
C ASN A 60 -6.62 -18.14 -0.79
N ALA A 61 -6.98 -18.95 0.21
CA ALA A 61 -7.18 -18.50 1.58
C ALA A 61 -5.90 -17.90 2.18
N ARG A 62 -4.74 -18.51 1.96
CA ARG A 62 -3.45 -17.97 2.40
C ARG A 62 -3.17 -16.59 1.81
N PHE A 63 -3.41 -16.42 0.51
CA PHE A 63 -3.25 -15.13 -0.16
C PHE A 63 -4.18 -14.07 0.40
N ARG A 64 -5.48 -14.39 0.49
CA ARG A 64 -6.53 -13.48 0.96
C ARG A 64 -6.31 -13.05 2.41
N ASN A 65 -5.95 -13.99 3.28
CA ASN A 65 -5.92 -13.75 4.72
C ASN A 65 -4.55 -13.23 5.21
N HIS A 66 -3.47 -13.54 4.48
CA HIS A 66 -2.11 -13.28 4.96
C HIS A 66 -1.19 -12.68 3.89
N THR A 67 -0.93 -13.38 2.79
CA THR A 67 0.15 -13.02 1.84
C THR A 67 -0.01 -11.61 1.30
N ASN A 68 -1.22 -11.18 0.96
CA ASN A 68 -1.45 -9.86 0.36
C ASN A 68 -1.03 -8.72 1.30
N LYS A 69 -1.32 -8.84 2.61
CA LYS A 69 -0.90 -7.84 3.60
C LYS A 69 0.62 -7.80 3.75
N LEU A 70 1.26 -8.98 3.71
CA LEU A 70 2.72 -9.08 3.78
C LEU A 70 3.40 -8.54 2.51
N PHE A 71 2.86 -8.80 1.33
CA PHE A 71 3.35 -8.21 0.08
C PHE A 71 3.31 -6.68 0.14
N VAL A 72 2.19 -6.10 0.56
CA VAL A 72 2.07 -4.64 0.72
C VAL A 72 3.05 -4.11 1.78
N LYS A 73 3.19 -4.80 2.92
CA LYS A 73 4.18 -4.47 3.97
C LYS A 73 5.61 -4.38 3.43
N HIS A 74 5.95 -5.21 2.45
CA HIS A 74 7.27 -5.26 1.81
C HIS A 74 7.37 -4.46 0.50
N GLY A 75 6.43 -3.55 0.25
CA GLY A 75 6.52 -2.61 -0.88
C GLY A 75 6.14 -3.19 -2.24
N MET A 76 5.48 -4.35 -2.27
CA MET A 76 4.97 -4.96 -3.50
C MET A 76 3.55 -4.47 -3.77
N GLU A 77 3.31 -3.86 -4.94
CA GLU A 77 1.96 -3.44 -5.32
C GLU A 77 1.17 -4.59 -5.93
N LEU A 78 -0.07 -4.77 -5.49
CA LEU A 78 -0.96 -5.82 -5.99
C LEU A 78 -1.73 -5.33 -7.22
N ILE A 79 -1.49 -5.93 -8.39
CA ILE A 79 -2.18 -5.53 -9.63
C ILE A 79 -3.47 -6.34 -9.82
N GLY A 80 -3.42 -7.64 -9.59
CA GLY A 80 -4.60 -8.49 -9.72
C GLY A 80 -4.30 -9.98 -9.56
N TYR A 81 -5.38 -10.75 -9.45
CA TYR A 81 -5.40 -12.19 -9.18
C TYR A 81 -6.50 -12.86 -9.97
N TRP A 82 -6.20 -14.03 -10.54
CA TRP A 82 -7.11 -14.81 -11.37
C TRP A 82 -6.86 -16.31 -11.20
N THR A 83 -7.89 -17.10 -11.42
CA THR A 83 -7.78 -18.53 -11.76
C THR A 83 -8.29 -18.66 -13.20
N PRO A 84 -7.69 -19.53 -14.05
CA PRO A 84 -8.22 -19.78 -15.38
C PRO A 84 -9.71 -20.14 -15.30
N ALA A 85 -10.53 -19.59 -16.20
CA ALA A 85 -11.98 -19.80 -16.15
C ALA A 85 -12.41 -21.19 -16.64
N GLU A 86 -11.60 -21.84 -17.48
CA GLU A 86 -11.93 -23.08 -18.17
C GLU A 86 -10.71 -24.00 -18.27
N GLY A 87 -10.95 -25.27 -18.58
CA GLY A 87 -9.92 -26.30 -18.73
C GLY A 87 -9.33 -26.80 -17.41
N SER A 88 -8.45 -27.81 -17.47
CA SER A 88 -7.88 -28.44 -16.27
C SER A 88 -7.09 -27.49 -15.38
N ALA A 89 -6.50 -26.42 -15.95
CA ALA A 89 -5.80 -25.40 -15.18
C ALA A 89 -6.73 -24.61 -14.23
N SER A 90 -8.04 -24.55 -14.51
CA SER A 90 -9.02 -23.88 -13.64
C SER A 90 -9.13 -24.55 -12.25
N GLU A 91 -8.75 -25.82 -12.14
CA GLU A 91 -8.89 -26.60 -10.90
C GLU A 91 -7.73 -26.38 -9.92
N ASN A 92 -6.58 -25.91 -10.40
CA ASN A 92 -5.36 -25.87 -9.59
C ASN A 92 -4.47 -24.65 -9.79
N THR A 93 -4.86 -23.66 -10.60
CA THR A 93 -3.96 -22.55 -10.95
C THR A 93 -4.38 -21.21 -10.33
N LEU A 94 -3.41 -20.51 -9.73
CA LEU A 94 -3.52 -19.10 -9.33
C LEU A 94 -2.52 -18.28 -10.14
N ILE A 95 -3.02 -17.28 -10.88
CA ILE A 95 -2.23 -16.31 -11.64
C ILE A 95 -2.35 -14.97 -10.94
N TYR A 96 -1.23 -14.28 -10.74
CA TYR A 96 -1.26 -12.93 -10.20
C TYR A 96 -0.11 -12.08 -10.72
N ILE A 97 -0.30 -10.77 -10.65
CA ILE A 97 0.69 -9.78 -11.05
C ILE A 97 1.00 -8.87 -9.87
N LEU A 98 2.30 -8.70 -9.63
CA LEU A 98 2.85 -7.69 -8.73
C LEU A 98 3.60 -6.64 -9.54
N ALA A 99 3.73 -5.45 -8.96
CA ALA A 99 4.45 -4.37 -9.59
C ALA A 99 5.34 -3.62 -8.58
N TYR A 100 6.42 -3.07 -9.11
CA TYR A 100 7.53 -2.49 -8.37
C TYR A 100 8.02 -1.22 -9.09
N PRO A 101 8.70 -0.31 -8.37
CA PRO A 101 9.37 0.83 -9.00
C PRO A 101 10.37 0.40 -10.09
N ASP A 102 11.18 -0.62 -9.81
CA ASP A 102 12.20 -1.17 -10.70
C ASP A 102 12.57 -2.62 -10.29
N LYS A 103 13.52 -3.24 -11.00
CA LYS A 103 13.99 -4.60 -10.72
C LYS A 103 14.71 -4.72 -9.36
N ASP A 104 15.49 -3.71 -8.97
CA ASP A 104 16.25 -3.76 -7.71
C ASP A 104 15.33 -3.66 -6.50
N ALA A 105 14.29 -2.84 -6.59
CA ALA A 105 13.21 -2.76 -5.61
C ALA A 105 12.48 -4.09 -5.48
N ARG A 106 12.21 -4.78 -6.60
CA ARG A 106 11.64 -6.15 -6.58
C ARG A 106 12.52 -7.11 -5.80
N GLU A 107 13.82 -7.17 -6.08
CA GLU A 107 14.74 -8.08 -5.38
C GLU A 107 14.80 -7.81 -3.88
N LYS A 108 14.88 -6.53 -3.49
CA LYS A 108 14.85 -6.13 -2.06
C LYS A 108 13.55 -6.54 -1.39
N SER A 109 12.42 -6.30 -2.03
CA SER A 109 11.08 -6.63 -1.52
C SER A 109 10.93 -8.13 -1.28
N TRP A 110 11.30 -8.97 -2.24
CA TRP A 110 11.21 -10.43 -2.10
C TRP A 110 12.15 -10.99 -1.04
N LYS A 111 13.37 -10.45 -0.95
CA LYS A 111 14.31 -10.83 0.11
C LYS A 111 13.74 -10.50 1.49
N ALA A 112 13.19 -9.30 1.67
CA ALA A 112 12.57 -8.88 2.92
C ALA A 112 11.33 -9.72 3.26
N PHE A 113 10.45 -9.97 2.30
CA PHE A 113 9.27 -10.83 2.47
C PHE A 113 9.63 -12.25 2.90
N GLN A 114 10.61 -12.88 2.24
CA GLN A 114 11.03 -14.24 2.60
C GLN A 114 11.68 -14.33 3.99
N ALA A 115 12.36 -13.25 4.40
CA ALA A 115 12.97 -13.16 5.73
C ALA A 115 11.98 -12.76 6.84
N ASP A 116 10.75 -12.37 6.51
CA ASP A 116 9.77 -11.93 7.49
C ASP A 116 9.34 -13.11 8.40
N PRO A 117 9.52 -13.01 9.74
CA PRO A 117 9.11 -14.07 10.65
C PRO A 117 7.61 -14.37 10.59
N GLU A 118 6.77 -13.37 10.30
CA GLU A 118 5.33 -13.56 10.14
C GLU A 118 5.02 -14.40 8.89
N TRP A 119 5.72 -14.16 7.78
CA TRP A 119 5.61 -14.99 6.59
C TRP A 119 6.06 -16.42 6.88
N GLN A 120 7.19 -16.61 7.54
CA GLN A 120 7.69 -17.94 7.87
C GLN A 120 6.70 -18.72 8.74
N ARG A 121 6.12 -18.07 9.75
CA ARG A 121 5.06 -18.65 10.59
C ARG A 121 3.82 -19.02 9.76
N VAL A 122 3.29 -18.08 8.97
CA VAL A 122 2.11 -18.30 8.11
C VAL A 122 2.37 -19.46 7.15
N ARG A 123 3.54 -19.51 6.51
CA ARG A 123 3.89 -20.59 5.59
C ARG A 123 3.88 -21.93 6.31
N THR A 124 4.54 -22.04 7.47
CA THR A 124 4.56 -23.27 8.26
C THR A 124 3.15 -23.73 8.66
N GLU A 125 2.32 -22.83 9.19
CA GLU A 125 0.96 -23.16 9.61
C GLU A 125 0.08 -23.59 8.45
N THR A 126 0.11 -22.85 7.34
CA THR A 126 -0.73 -23.14 6.17
C THR A 126 -0.25 -24.35 5.37
N GLU A 127 1.02 -24.73 5.47
CA GLU A 127 1.60 -25.92 4.84
C GLU A 127 1.71 -27.12 5.80
N ALA A 128 1.16 -27.04 7.01
CA ALA A 128 1.18 -28.13 7.99
C ALA A 128 0.53 -29.43 7.45
N ASN A 129 -0.47 -29.28 6.58
CA ASN A 129 -1.15 -30.38 5.89
C ASN A 129 -0.60 -30.62 4.48
N GLY A 130 0.70 -30.39 4.29
CA GLY A 130 1.41 -30.55 3.02
C GLY A 130 1.59 -29.24 2.24
N LYS A 131 2.50 -29.30 1.27
CA LYS A 131 2.85 -28.18 0.39
C LYS A 131 1.61 -27.67 -0.36
N LEU A 132 1.39 -26.35 -0.40
CA LEU A 132 0.25 -25.78 -1.14
C LEU A 132 0.54 -25.58 -2.64
N VAL A 133 1.80 -25.36 -3.02
CA VAL A 133 2.20 -25.02 -4.40
C VAL A 133 3.22 -26.04 -4.91
N GLU A 134 2.91 -26.76 -5.97
CA GLU A 134 3.84 -27.72 -6.59
C GLU A 134 4.86 -27.00 -7.45
N LYS A 135 4.39 -26.12 -8.33
CA LYS A 135 5.20 -25.43 -9.33
C LYS A 135 4.90 -23.95 -9.33
N VAL A 136 5.95 -23.16 -9.57
CA VAL A 136 5.86 -21.72 -9.79
C VAL A 136 6.50 -21.40 -11.13
N GLU A 137 5.76 -20.69 -11.97
CA GLU A 137 6.27 -20.06 -13.18
C GLU A 137 6.27 -18.55 -12.99
N GLN A 138 7.27 -17.88 -13.56
CA GLN A 138 7.52 -16.47 -13.33
C GLN A 138 7.95 -15.79 -14.62
N VAL A 139 7.33 -14.65 -14.92
CA VAL A 139 7.66 -13.81 -16.08
C VAL A 139 7.79 -12.37 -15.62
N PHE A 140 8.85 -11.70 -16.08
CA PHE A 140 9.08 -10.28 -15.84
C PHE A 140 8.61 -9.47 -17.04
N LEU A 141 7.92 -8.37 -16.76
CA LEU A 141 7.20 -7.61 -17.77
C LEU A 141 7.55 -6.12 -17.64
N LYS A 142 7.71 -5.47 -18.80
CA LYS A 142 7.75 -4.01 -18.93
C LYS A 142 6.46 -3.57 -19.61
N PRO A 143 5.84 -2.47 -19.18
CA PRO A 143 4.63 -1.97 -19.83
C PRO A 143 4.97 -1.47 -21.24
N THR A 144 4.08 -1.73 -22.19
CA THR A 144 4.13 -1.09 -23.52
C THR A 144 3.67 0.37 -23.41
N ASP A 145 3.96 1.17 -24.44
CA ASP A 145 3.56 2.58 -24.51
C ASP A 145 2.04 2.80 -24.58
N TYR A 146 1.27 1.80 -24.95
CA TYR A 146 -0.21 1.82 -24.92
C TYR A 146 -0.82 1.15 -23.68
N SER A 147 -0.02 0.63 -22.74
CA SER A 147 -0.56 0.04 -21.51
C SER A 147 -1.24 1.11 -20.64
N PRO A 148 -2.47 0.88 -20.14
CA PRO A 148 -3.12 1.82 -19.22
C PRO A 148 -2.47 1.81 -17.81
N ILE A 149 -1.76 0.73 -17.47
CA ILE A 149 -1.01 0.59 -16.22
C ILE A 149 0.48 0.65 -16.58
N LYS A 150 1.17 1.68 -16.08
CA LYS A 150 2.59 1.94 -16.32
C LYS A 150 3.31 2.19 -15.02
#